data_AF-A0A7X6X8B5-F1
#
_entry.id   AF-A0A7X6X8B5-F1
#
_cell.length_a   1.000
_cell.length_b   1.000
_cell.length_c   1.000
_cell.angle_alpha   90.00
_cell.angle_beta   90.00
_cell.angle_gamma   90.00
#
_symmetry.space_group_name_H-M   'P 1'
#
loop_
_entity.id
_entity.type
_entity.pdbx_description
1 polymer ?
#
loop_
_entity_poly.entity_id
_entity_poly.type
_entity_poly.pdbx_seq_one_letter_code
_entity_poly.pdbx_strand_id
1 'polypeptide(L)'
;MRKKKNSAIIAGISLLVMAIVAPIVNFVLLPKLYIAGDATGTISAITNNSQWLWAVILGFLLVIILDIIVALVLREYLKDVDRSLSNVSALLRVLYALSFLGA
;
A
#
# COMPACT_ATOMS: atom_id res chain seq x y z
N MET A 1 24.66 -1.30 -17.73
CA MET A 1 24.04 0.03 -17.44
C MET A 1 22.54 0.12 -17.76
N ARG A 2 21.99 -0.47 -18.84
CA ARG A 2 20.55 -0.35 -19.20
C ARG A 2 19.56 -0.96 -18.19
N LYS A 3 19.91 -2.07 -17.51
CA LYS A 3 19.00 -2.75 -16.54
C LYS A 3 18.65 -1.89 -15.31
N LYS A 4 19.57 -1.05 -14.83
CA LYS A 4 19.36 -0.22 -13.62
C LYS A 4 18.35 0.91 -13.83
N LYS A 5 18.31 1.51 -15.03
CA LYS A 5 17.36 2.57 -15.38
C LYS A 5 15.91 2.07 -15.37
N ASN A 6 15.68 0.86 -15.90
CA ASN A 6 14.34 0.27 -15.90
C ASN A 6 13.86 -0.05 -14.48
N SER A 7 14.72 -0.61 -13.62
CA SER A 7 14.35 -0.82 -12.21
C SER A 7 14.02 0.49 -11.49
N ALA A 8 14.79 1.56 -11.69
CA ALA A 8 14.49 2.86 -11.08
C ALA A 8 13.15 3.45 -11.54
N ILE A 9 12.81 3.31 -12.82
CA ILE A 9 11.52 3.75 -13.38
C ILE A 9 10.38 2.93 -12.79
N ILE A 10 10.53 1.61 -12.69
CA ILE A 10 9.52 0.73 -12.08
C ILE A 10 9.31 1.09 -10.60
N ALA A 11 10.38 1.35 -9.83
CA ALA A 11 10.26 1.81 -8.44
C ALA A 11 9.47 3.12 -8.34
N GLY A 12 9.81 4.10 -9.17
CA GLY A 12 9.16 5.42 -9.17
C GLY A 12 7.68 5.33 -9.54
N ILE A 13 7.34 4.55 -10.57
CA ILE A 13 5.95 4.34 -11.00
C ILE A 13 5.17 3.60 -9.92
N SER A 14 5.72 2.53 -9.34
CA SER A 14 5.05 1.81 -8.24
C SER A 14 4.83 2.71 -7.02
N LEU A 15 5.76 3.61 -6.69
CA LEU A 15 5.56 4.61 -5.64
C LEU A 15 4.44 5.61 -5.97
N LEU A 16 4.41 6.12 -7.20
CA LEU A 16 3.36 7.05 -7.62
C LEU A 16 1.97 6.40 -7.61
N VAL A 17 1.87 5.17 -8.11
CA VAL A 17 0.61 4.42 -8.09
C VAL A 17 0.18 4.18 -6.65
N MET A 18 1.10 3.81 -5.75
CA MET A 18 0.80 3.62 -4.32
C MET A 18 0.28 4.91 -3.67
N ALA A 19 0.94 6.04 -3.93
CA ALA A 19 0.57 7.33 -3.37
C ALA A 19 -0.83 7.80 -3.78
N ILE A 20 -1.35 7.31 -4.90
CA ILE A 20 -2.71 7.58 -5.38
C ILE A 20 -3.71 6.55 -4.83
N VAL A 21 -3.38 5.26 -4.89
CA VAL A 21 -4.30 4.19 -4.49
C VAL A 21 -4.55 4.19 -2.98
N ALA A 22 -3.51 4.37 -2.16
CA ALA A 22 -3.64 4.31 -0.70
C ALA A 22 -4.64 5.33 -0.10
N PRO A 23 -4.62 6.63 -0.48
CA PRO A 23 -5.62 7.57 0.01
C PRO A 23 -7.01 7.32 -0.60
N ILE A 24 -7.12 6.83 -1.83
CA ILE A 24 -8.43 6.46 -2.40
C ILE A 24 -9.07 5.35 -1.56
N VAL A 25 -8.31 4.29 -1.25
CA VAL A 25 -8.84 3.18 -0.44
C VAL A 25 -9.23 3.64 0.96
N ASN A 26 -8.38 4.44 1.63
CA ASN A 26 -8.64 4.89 3.00
C ASN A 26 -9.73 5.96 3.12
N PHE A 27 -9.75 6.97 2.25
CA PHE A 27 -10.63 8.13 2.41
C PHE A 27 -11.89 8.09 1.54
N VAL A 28 -11.91 7.27 0.49
CA VAL A 28 -13.07 7.17 -0.42
C VAL A 28 -13.80 5.85 -0.27
N LEU A 29 -13.08 4.73 -0.21
CA LEU A 29 -13.70 3.42 -0.14
C LEU A 29 -14.06 2.99 1.29
N LEU A 30 -13.14 3.18 2.26
CA LEU A 30 -13.37 2.75 3.65
C LEU A 30 -14.60 3.42 4.31
N PRO A 31 -14.85 4.74 4.15
CA PRO A 31 -16.00 5.39 4.79
C PRO A 31 -17.36 4.95 4.22
N LYS A 32 -17.38 4.27 3.07
CA LYS A 32 -18.62 3.71 2.50
C LYS A 32 -19.06 2.42 3.21
N LEU A 33 -18.16 1.80 3.97
CA LEU A 33 -18.38 0.52 4.65
C LEU A 33 -18.32 0.65 6.15
N TYR A 34 -17.51 1.58 6.67
CA TYR A 34 -17.29 1.77 8.10
C TYR A 34 -17.98 3.04 8.60
N ILE A 35 -18.92 2.87 9.55
CA ILE A 35 -19.56 3.96 10.27
C ILE A 35 -19.00 3.95 11.70
N ALA A 36 -18.17 4.94 12.01
CA ALA A 36 -17.53 5.04 13.31
C ALA A 36 -18.57 5.11 14.44
N GLY A 37 -18.47 4.18 15.41
CA GLY A 37 -19.38 4.12 16.56
C GLY A 37 -20.73 3.43 16.32
N ASP A 38 -21.02 2.95 15.10
CA ASP A 38 -22.25 2.23 14.78
C ASP A 38 -21.96 0.87 14.11
N ALA A 39 -21.94 -0.17 14.94
CA ALA A 39 -21.72 -1.54 14.48
C ALA A 39 -22.88 -2.06 13.62
N THR A 40 -24.13 -1.71 13.94
CA THR A 40 -25.31 -2.16 13.21
C THR A 40 -25.40 -1.48 11.85
N GLY A 41 -25.13 -0.17 11.80
CA GLY A 41 -25.01 0.60 10.56
C GLY A 41 -23.87 0.10 9.67
N THR A 42 -22.72 -0.26 10.26
CA THR A 42 -21.59 -0.87 9.53
C THR A 42 -21.97 -2.22 8.90
N ILE A 43 -22.64 -3.11 9.66
CA ILE A 43 -23.09 -4.41 9.12
C ILE A 43 -24.11 -4.21 7.99
N SER A 44 -25.04 -3.26 8.14
CA SER A 44 -26.02 -2.92 7.10
C SER A 44 -25.37 -2.33 5.85
N ALA A 45 -24.36 -1.46 6.02
CA ALA A 45 -23.58 -0.91 4.93
C ALA A 45 -22.85 -2.02 4.17
N ILE A 46 -22.17 -2.93 4.87
CA ILE A 46 -21.45 -4.06 4.26
C ILE A 46 -22.38 -5.02 3.51
N THR A 47 -23.54 -5.37 4.09
CA THR A 47 -24.50 -6.28 3.46
C THR A 47 -25.17 -5.69 2.23
N ASN A 48 -25.51 -4.40 2.26
CA ASN A 48 -26.09 -3.71 1.11
C ASN A 48 -25.07 -3.38 0.01
N ASN A 49 -23.77 -3.32 0.35
CA ASN A 49 -22.70 -2.87 -0.54
C ASN A 49 -21.54 -3.88 -0.63
N SER A 50 -21.86 -5.17 -0.79
CA SER A 50 -20.85 -6.25 -0.82
C SER A 50 -19.76 -6.04 -1.89
N GLN A 51 -20.08 -5.38 -3.01
CA GLN A 51 -19.11 -5.03 -4.05
C GLN A 51 -18.02 -4.08 -3.54
N TRP A 52 -18.38 -3.13 -2.68
CA TRP A 52 -17.43 -2.18 -2.11
C TRP A 52 -16.50 -2.85 -1.10
N LEU A 53 -16.97 -3.87 -0.37
CA LEU A 53 -16.14 -4.68 0.51
C LEU A 53 -14.98 -5.32 -0.27
N TRP A 54 -15.29 -5.96 -1.41
CA TRP A 54 -14.27 -6.54 -2.27
C TRP A 54 -13.32 -5.50 -2.85
N ALA A 55 -13.82 -4.32 -3.22
CA ALA A 55 -12.99 -3.23 -3.71
C ALA A 55 -12.00 -2.71 -2.65
N VAL A 56 -12.41 -2.61 -1.38
CA VAL A 56 -11.51 -2.25 -0.26
C VAL A 56 -10.44 -3.32 -0.04
N ILE A 57 -10.84 -4.59 0.03
CA ILE A 57 -9.92 -5.72 0.24
C ILE A 57 -8.88 -5.77 -0.88
N LEU A 58 -9.33 -5.70 -2.14
CA LEU A 58 -8.43 -5.70 -3.31
C LEU A 58 -7.54 -4.46 -3.35
N GLY A 59 -8.07 -3.30 -2.95
CA GLY A 59 -7.33 -2.05 -2.84
C GLY A 59 -6.17 -2.15 -1.85
N PHE A 60 -6.43 -2.65 -0.63
CA PHE A 60 -5.37 -2.85 0.36
C PHE A 60 -4.39 -3.94 -0.05
N LEU A 61 -4.86 -5.04 -0.65
CA LEU A 61 -3.98 -6.07 -1.20
C LEU A 61 -3.03 -5.49 -2.25
N LEU A 62 -3.53 -4.63 -3.13
CA LEU A 62 -2.71 -3.95 -4.15
C LEU A 62 -1.66 -3.04 -3.50
N VAL A 63 -2.02 -2.27 -2.47
CA VAL A 63 -1.08 -1.41 -1.72
C VAL A 63 0.03 -2.25 -1.09
N ILE A 64 -0.29 -3.38 -0.45
CA ILE A 64 0.69 -4.29 0.16
C ILE A 64 1.64 -4.85 -0.92
N ILE A 65 1.11 -5.29 -2.06
CA ILE A 65 1.93 -5.80 -3.17
C ILE A 65 2.88 -4.72 -3.68
N LEU A 66 2.38 -3.49 -3.88
CA LEU A 66 3.19 -2.35 -4.29
C LEU A 66 4.29 -2.05 -3.27
N ASP A 67 3.99 -2.14 -1.97
CA ASP A 67 5.00 -1.94 -0.93
C ASP A 67 6.12 -2.97 -0.99
N ILE A 68 5.79 -4.25 -1.20
CA ILE A 68 6.80 -5.31 -1.38
C ILE A 68 7.66 -5.04 -2.63
N ILE A 69 7.01 -4.72 -3.76
CA ILE A 69 7.71 -4.42 -5.01
C ILE A 69 8.68 -3.26 -4.81
N VAL A 70 8.22 -2.14 -4.24
CA VAL A 70 9.09 -0.99 -4.07
C VAL A 70 10.17 -1.29 -3.02
N ALA A 71 9.90 -2.04 -1.94
CA ALA A 71 10.94 -2.45 -1.00
C ALA A 71 12.07 -3.25 -1.68
N LEU A 72 11.73 -4.19 -2.56
CA LEU A 72 12.70 -4.96 -3.33
C LEU A 72 13.50 -4.08 -4.30
N VAL A 73 12.81 -3.18 -5.02
CA VAL A 73 13.46 -2.31 -6.01
C VAL A 73 14.33 -1.24 -5.35
N LEU A 74 13.87 -0.62 -4.25
CA LEU A 74 14.68 0.34 -3.49
C LEU A 74 15.90 -0.35 -2.89
N ARG A 75 15.77 -1.60 -2.42
CA ARG A 75 16.89 -2.38 -1.90
C ARG A 75 17.94 -2.69 -2.96
N GLU A 76 17.54 -3.02 -4.17
CA GLU A 76 18.49 -3.21 -5.28
C GLU A 76 19.12 -1.89 -5.73
N TYR A 77 18.34 -0.81 -5.79
CA TYR A 77 18.79 0.50 -6.27
C TYR A 77 19.73 1.21 -5.27
N LEU A 78 19.37 1.27 -3.98
CA LEU A 78 20.19 1.92 -2.95
C LEU A 78 21.43 1.11 -2.58
N LYS A 79 21.48 -0.20 -2.83
CA LYS A 79 22.70 -1.00 -2.59
C LYS A 79 23.91 -0.44 -3.34
N ASP A 80 23.70 0.21 -4.47
CA ASP A 80 24.75 0.84 -5.27
C ASP A 80 25.16 2.24 -4.79
N VAL A 81 24.34 2.90 -3.95
CA VAL A 81 24.55 4.27 -3.46
C VAL A 81 24.97 4.28 -1.99
N ASP A 82 24.17 3.65 -1.12
CA ASP A 82 24.48 3.48 0.29
C ASP A 82 23.68 2.30 0.88
N ARG A 83 24.41 1.30 1.39
CA ARG A 83 23.85 0.07 1.95
C ARG A 83 23.02 0.30 3.21
N SER A 84 23.33 1.34 3.98
CA SER A 84 22.65 1.66 5.24
C SER A 84 21.25 2.23 4.98
N LEU A 85 21.16 3.22 4.08
CA LEU A 85 19.89 3.81 3.66
C LEU A 85 18.93 2.78 3.03
N SER A 86 19.47 1.80 2.30
CA SER A 86 18.68 0.70 1.73
C SER A 86 17.92 -0.07 2.82
N ASN A 87 18.63 -0.47 3.87
CA ASN A 87 18.06 -1.26 4.95
C ASN A 87 17.04 -0.45 5.75
N VAL A 88 17.32 0.84 6.04
CA VAL A 88 16.38 1.71 6.75
C VAL A 88 15.08 1.89 5.95
N SER A 89 15.16 2.09 4.63
CA SER A 89 13.94 2.25 3.81
C SER A 89 13.08 0.97 3.76
N ALA A 90 13.73 -0.20 3.71
CA ALA A 90 13.03 -1.48 3.75
C ALA A 90 12.38 -1.72 5.11
N LEU A 91 13.08 -1.38 6.20
CA LEU A 91 12.57 -1.46 7.57
C LEU A 91 11.36 -0.53 7.76
N LEU A 92 11.44 0.71 7.29
CA LEU A 92 10.35 1.68 7.39
C LEU A 92 9.10 1.21 6.66
N ARG A 93 9.27 0.58 5.49
CA ARG A 93 8.17 -0.03 4.74
C ARG A 93 7.53 -1.22 5.45
N VAL A 94 8.35 -2.09 6.03
CA VAL A 94 7.83 -3.23 6.81
C VAL A 94 7.08 -2.74 8.05
N LEU A 95 7.59 -1.72 8.74
CA LEU A 95 6.91 -1.11 9.89
C LEU A 95 5.57 -0.47 9.48
N TYR A 96 5.51 0.22 8.35
CA TYR A 96 4.27 0.77 7.81
C TYR A 96 3.25 -0.31 7.45
N ALA A 97 3.68 -1.37 6.76
CA ALA A 97 2.82 -2.51 6.46
C ALA A 97 2.31 -3.21 7.74
N LEU A 98 3.15 -3.27 8.79
CA LEU A 98 2.77 -3.85 10.08
C LEU A 98 1.73 -2.99 10.81
N SER A 99 1.80 -1.66 10.72
CA SER A 99 0.75 -0.78 11.25
C SER A 99 -0.62 -1.08 10.66
N PHE A 100 -0.67 -1.57 9.42
CA PHE A 100 -1.90 -1.95 8.76
C PHE A 100 -2.50 -3.28 9.26
N LEU A 101 -1.69 -4.13 9.92
CA LEU A 101 -2.12 -5.41 10.44
C LEU A 101 -2.62 -5.34 11.90
N GLY A 102 -2.27 -4.26 12.62
CA GLY A 102 -2.52 -4.11 14.06
C GLY A 102 -3.49 -2.99 14.45
N ALA A 103 -4.07 -2.27 13.48
CA ALA A 103 -5.08 -1.22 13.68
C ALA A 103 -6.46 -1.71 13.21
#